data_AF-A0AAX4KYP3-F1
#
_entry.id   AF-A0AAX4KYP3-F1
#
_cell.length_a   1.000
_cell.length_b   1.000
_cell.length_c   1.000
_cell.angle_alpha   90.00
_cell.angle_beta   90.00
_cell.angle_gamma   90.00
#
_symmetry.space_group_name_H-M   'P 1'
#
loop_
_entity.id
_entity.type
_entity.pdbx_description
1 polymer ?
#
loop_
_entity_poly.entity_id
_entity_poly.type
_entity_poly.pdbx_seq_one_letter_code
_entity_poly.pdbx_strand_id
1 'polypeptide(L)'
;MIDDKIIFMEVILTSSFLLIIATILHFYVQSKLPNLFKDLEKVLFIAKLEALLSLIQLLSSDKVSTLIEGTVISKPLNIKVEDIANYISTNWDGLKDLIDMLNNKIRNVDRIIFLSQELKNATIQSSNENKLSVILLFLSALFLLLNFINIAFIFSGLALGTLIISIVTSLNNIKHAKELALVSFKYLEKP
;
A
#
# COMPACT_ATOMS: atom_id res chain seq x y z
N MET A 1 -33.73 24.40 21.73
CA MET A 1 -34.20 23.26 22.56
C MET A 1 -34.93 22.17 21.77
N ILE A 2 -35.83 22.49 20.82
CA ILE A 2 -36.35 21.49 19.84
C ILE A 2 -35.30 21.24 18.75
N ASP A 3 -34.68 22.30 18.23
CA ASP A 3 -33.68 22.21 17.15
C ASP A 3 -32.45 21.38 17.53
N ASP A 4 -31.93 21.54 18.76
CA ASP A 4 -30.78 20.77 19.25
C ASP A 4 -31.07 19.26 19.35
N LYS A 5 -32.32 18.90 19.65
CA LYS A 5 -32.76 17.49 19.72
C LYS A 5 -32.93 16.88 18.33
N ILE A 6 -33.36 17.67 17.35
CA ILE A 6 -33.46 17.26 15.94
C ILE A 6 -32.06 17.01 15.38
N ILE A 7 -31.13 17.96 15.56
CA ILE A 7 -29.74 17.84 15.11
C ILE A 7 -29.08 16.61 15.73
N PHE A 8 -29.29 16.37 17.03
CA PHE A 8 -28.72 15.20 17.70
C PHE A 8 -29.30 13.86 17.21
N MET A 9 -30.62 13.79 16.93
CA MET A 9 -31.25 12.63 16.29
C MET A 9 -30.65 12.36 14.91
N GLU A 10 -30.44 13.40 14.10
CA GLU A 10 -29.81 13.29 12.78
C GLU A 10 -28.39 12.76 12.87
N VAL A 11 -27.59 13.21 13.84
CA VAL A 11 -26.22 12.72 14.05
C VAL A 11 -26.21 11.24 14.43
N ILE A 12 -27.11 10.79 15.32
CA ILE A 12 -27.20 9.37 15.70
C ILE A 12 -27.62 8.50 14.52
N LEU A 13 -28.65 8.91 13.78
CA LEU A 13 -29.14 8.17 12.61
C LEU A 13 -28.07 8.09 11.53
N THR A 14 -27.40 9.20 11.24
CA THR A 14 -26.30 9.26 10.26
C THR A 14 -25.15 8.37 10.69
N SER A 15 -24.72 8.43 11.96
CA SER A 15 -23.65 7.58 12.49
C SER A 15 -24.01 6.10 12.42
N SER A 16 -25.25 5.74 12.73
CA SER A 16 -25.73 4.35 12.64
C SER A 16 -25.72 3.84 11.20
N PHE A 17 -26.16 4.67 10.25
CA PHE A 17 -26.11 4.34 8.82
C PHE A 17 -24.67 4.22 8.30
N LEU A 18 -23.78 5.12 8.69
CA LEU A 18 -22.36 5.07 8.35
C LEU A 18 -21.68 3.82 8.92
N LEU A 19 -22.05 3.37 10.12
CA LEU A 19 -21.57 2.12 10.70
C LEU A 19 -21.94 0.90 9.86
N ILE A 20 -23.17 0.85 9.34
CA ILE A 20 -23.61 -0.21 8.43
C ILE A 20 -22.74 -0.22 7.17
N ILE A 21 -22.55 0.94 6.54
CA ILE A 21 -21.70 1.07 5.34
C ILE A 21 -20.26 0.64 5.63
N ALA A 22 -19.65 1.16 6.71
CA ALA A 22 -18.29 0.83 7.10
C ALA A 22 -18.11 -0.67 7.35
N THR A 23 -19.11 -1.32 7.95
CA THR A 23 -19.11 -2.76 8.22
C THR A 23 -19.21 -3.58 6.93
N ILE A 24 -20.10 -3.19 6.01
CA ILE A 24 -20.24 -3.85 4.70
C ILE A 24 -18.93 -3.72 3.90
N LEU A 25 -18.33 -2.53 3.86
CA LEU A 25 -17.06 -2.30 3.19
C LEU A 25 -15.94 -3.12 3.81
N HIS A 26 -15.86 -3.16 5.14
CA HIS A 26 -14.88 -3.97 5.86
C HIS A 26 -15.03 -5.46 5.53
N PHE A 27 -16.24 -5.98 5.56
CA PHE A 27 -16.52 -7.39 5.23
C PHE A 27 -16.18 -7.71 3.77
N TYR A 28 -16.49 -6.80 2.84
CA TYR A 28 -16.12 -6.95 1.44
C TYR A 28 -14.61 -7.09 1.27
N VAL A 29 -13.82 -6.20 1.88
CA VAL A 29 -12.35 -6.28 1.85
C VAL A 29 -11.87 -7.59 2.48
N GLN A 30 -12.39 -7.92 3.67
CA GLN A 30 -11.99 -9.11 4.42
C GLN A 30 -12.25 -10.41 3.65
N SER A 31 -13.37 -10.51 2.94
CA SER A 31 -13.72 -11.68 2.13
C SER A 31 -12.76 -11.91 0.94
N LYS A 32 -12.14 -10.84 0.42
CA LYS A 32 -11.25 -10.91 -0.75
C LYS A 32 -9.78 -11.13 -0.38
N LEU A 33 -9.37 -10.77 0.84
CA LEU A 33 -7.99 -10.89 1.29
C LEU A 33 -7.43 -12.32 1.17
N PRO A 34 -8.12 -13.40 1.62
CA PRO A 34 -7.56 -14.75 1.56
C PRO A 34 -7.15 -15.16 0.14
N ASN A 35 -7.96 -14.82 -0.86
CA ASN A 35 -7.67 -15.12 -2.26
C ASN A 35 -6.48 -14.33 -2.80
N LEU A 36 -6.31 -13.07 -2.37
CA LEU A 36 -5.18 -12.23 -2.77
C LEU A 36 -3.86 -12.67 -2.11
N PHE A 37 -3.93 -13.14 -0.86
CA PHE A 37 -2.75 -13.53 -0.09
C PHE A 37 -2.33 -14.99 -0.32
N LYS A 38 -3.23 -15.85 -0.82
CA LYS A 38 -2.96 -17.28 -1.06
C LYS A 38 -1.72 -17.53 -1.91
N ASP A 39 -1.58 -16.80 -3.02
CA ASP A 39 -0.48 -16.98 -3.97
C ASP A 39 0.59 -15.87 -3.86
N LEU A 40 0.47 -14.97 -2.89
CA LEU A 40 1.34 -13.80 -2.78
C LEU A 40 2.81 -14.19 -2.55
N GLU A 41 3.08 -15.21 -1.73
CA GLU A 41 4.45 -15.68 -1.49
C GLU A 41 5.09 -16.22 -2.77
N LYS A 42 4.32 -16.97 -3.56
CA LYS A 42 4.75 -17.47 -4.87
C LYS A 42 5.02 -16.32 -5.84
N VAL A 43 4.11 -15.35 -5.94
CA VAL A 43 4.26 -14.16 -6.79
C VAL A 43 5.51 -13.36 -6.38
N LEU A 44 5.71 -13.15 -5.08
CA LEU A 44 6.85 -12.42 -4.55
C LEU A 44 8.17 -13.16 -4.86
N PHE A 45 8.18 -14.49 -4.72
CA PHE A 45 9.32 -15.32 -5.08
C PHE A 45 9.66 -15.19 -6.57
N ILE A 46 8.68 -15.32 -7.46
CA ILE A 46 8.86 -15.19 -8.92
C ILE A 46 9.38 -13.78 -9.27
N ALA A 47 8.79 -12.74 -8.68
CA ALA A 47 9.22 -11.36 -8.94
C ALA A 47 10.66 -11.10 -8.48
N LYS A 48 11.05 -11.62 -7.30
CA LYS A 48 12.45 -11.56 -6.82
C LYS A 48 13.40 -12.35 -7.72
N LEU A 49 12.99 -13.53 -8.17
CA LEU A 49 13.78 -14.35 -9.09
C LEU A 49 13.98 -13.65 -10.43
N GLU A 50 12.93 -13.04 -10.99
CA GLU A 50 13.03 -12.24 -12.22
C GLU A 50 13.99 -11.05 -12.08
N ALA A 51 13.98 -10.37 -10.93
CA ALA A 51 14.90 -9.28 -10.65
C ALA A 51 16.35 -9.78 -10.53
N LEU A 52 16.55 -10.91 -9.83
CA LEU A 52 17.86 -11.55 -9.70
C LEU A 52 18.41 -12.00 -11.06
N LEU A 53 17.58 -12.61 -11.90
CA LEU A 53 17.98 -13.03 -13.25
C LEU A 53 18.37 -11.82 -14.11
N SER A 54 17.63 -10.72 -14.03
CA SER A 54 18.00 -9.48 -14.74
C SER A 54 19.25 -8.83 -14.19
N LEU A 55 19.52 -8.93 -12.89
CA LEU A 55 20.79 -8.51 -12.31
C LEU A 55 21.95 -9.38 -12.83
N ILE A 56 21.76 -10.71 -12.87
CA ILE A 56 22.76 -11.63 -13.43
C ILE A 56 23.02 -11.28 -14.91
N GLN A 57 21.96 -11.08 -15.71
CA GLN A 57 22.07 -10.67 -17.11
C GLN A 57 22.79 -9.33 -17.30
N LEU A 58 22.54 -8.36 -16.42
CA LEU A 58 23.25 -7.09 -16.43
C LEU A 58 24.74 -7.32 -16.15
N LEU A 59 25.06 -8.04 -15.07
CA LEU A 59 26.45 -8.30 -14.66
C LEU A 59 27.22 -9.17 -15.68
N SER A 60 26.53 -10.08 -16.37
CA SER A 60 27.10 -10.91 -17.42
C SER A 60 27.10 -10.25 -18.79
N SER A 61 26.66 -9.00 -18.91
CA SER A 61 26.67 -8.28 -20.18
C SER A 61 28.10 -7.89 -20.54
N ASP A 62 28.51 -8.18 -21.78
CA ASP A 62 29.79 -7.75 -22.33
C ASP A 62 30.00 -6.23 -22.16
N LYS A 63 28.92 -5.45 -22.20
CA LYS A 63 28.95 -3.99 -21.97
C LYS A 63 29.32 -3.61 -20.53
N VAL A 64 28.83 -4.35 -19.55
CA VAL A 64 29.20 -4.14 -18.13
C VAL A 64 30.62 -4.65 -17.90
N SER A 65 30.98 -5.83 -18.43
CA SER A 65 32.32 -6.40 -18.28
C SER A 65 33.40 -5.47 -18.86
N THR A 66 33.23 -5.01 -20.10
CA THR A 66 34.16 -4.08 -20.76
C THR A 66 34.29 -2.73 -20.04
N LEU A 67 33.22 -2.28 -19.38
CA LEU A 67 33.25 -1.04 -18.62
C LEU A 67 33.92 -1.21 -17.25
N ILE A 68 33.69 -2.33 -16.57
CA ILE A 68 34.40 -2.71 -15.34
C ILE A 68 35.89 -2.94 -15.63
N GLU A 69 36.23 -3.67 -16.69
CA GLU A 69 37.62 -3.88 -17.10
C GLU A 69 38.30 -2.56 -17.45
N GLY A 70 37.66 -1.70 -18.26
CA GLY A 70 38.18 -0.38 -18.59
C GLY A 70 38.44 0.50 -17.37
N THR A 71 37.53 0.48 -16.39
CA THR A 71 37.67 1.25 -15.13
C THR A 71 38.67 0.64 -14.14
N VAL A 72 38.79 -0.69 -14.11
CA VAL A 72 39.77 -1.39 -13.25
C VAL A 72 41.18 -1.24 -13.81
N ILE A 73 41.36 -1.27 -15.14
CA ILE A 73 42.64 -1.07 -15.82
C ILE A 73 43.06 0.41 -15.79
N SER A 74 42.11 1.36 -15.82
CA SER A 74 42.42 2.79 -15.76
C SER A 74 42.99 3.24 -14.42
N LYS A 75 42.63 2.56 -13.33
CA LYS A 75 43.06 2.87 -11.96
C LYS A 75 44.57 2.70 -11.71
N PRO A 76 45.24 1.60 -12.09
CA PRO A 76 46.69 1.47 -11.99
C PRO A 76 47.44 2.32 -13.03
N LEU A 77 46.78 2.74 -14.12
CA LEU A 77 47.39 3.58 -15.17
C LEU A 77 47.36 5.09 -14.87
N ASN A 78 46.84 5.50 -13.69
CA ASN A 78 46.73 6.90 -13.27
C ASN A 78 46.00 7.79 -14.30
N ILE A 79 45.01 7.21 -15.00
CA ILE A 79 44.17 7.94 -15.95
C ILE A 79 43.32 8.96 -15.20
N LYS A 80 43.19 10.18 -15.76
CA LYS A 80 42.42 11.25 -15.13
C LYS A 80 40.96 10.84 -14.99
N VAL A 81 40.33 11.28 -13.90
CA VAL A 81 38.91 11.01 -13.63
C VAL A 81 38.00 11.54 -14.74
N GLU A 82 38.39 12.64 -15.41
CA GLU A 82 37.66 13.19 -16.57
C GLU A 82 37.61 12.21 -17.76
N ASP A 83 38.68 11.47 -18.03
CA ASP A 83 38.75 10.53 -19.15
C ASP A 83 37.92 9.27 -18.86
N ILE A 84 37.88 8.85 -17.60
CA ILE A 84 37.00 7.76 -17.13
C ILE A 84 35.54 8.20 -17.24
N ALA A 85 35.21 9.44 -16.84
CA ALA A 85 33.86 9.97 -16.96
C ALA A 85 33.39 10.06 -18.42
N ASN A 86 34.26 10.49 -19.33
CA ASN A 86 33.96 10.49 -20.77
C ASN A 86 33.76 9.06 -21.31
N TYR A 87 34.58 8.10 -20.91
CA TYR A 87 34.43 6.70 -21.31
C TYR A 87 33.11 6.10 -20.81
N ILE A 88 32.72 6.38 -19.56
CA ILE A 88 31.43 5.95 -19.00
C ILE A 88 30.28 6.64 -19.73
N SER A 89 30.36 7.95 -19.96
CA SER A 89 29.35 8.73 -20.68
C SER A 89 29.10 8.19 -22.09
N THR A 90 30.15 7.79 -22.80
CA THR A 90 30.06 7.30 -24.18
C THR A 90 29.40 5.92 -24.25
N ASN A 91 29.53 5.11 -23.19
CA ASN A 91 28.93 3.77 -23.10
C ASN A 91 27.61 3.75 -22.30
N TRP A 92 27.19 4.89 -21.75
CA TRP A 92 26.05 5.01 -20.84
C TRP A 92 24.73 4.60 -21.47
N ASP A 93 24.46 5.05 -22.70
CA ASP A 93 23.19 4.75 -23.39
C ASP A 93 22.98 3.25 -23.58
N GLY A 94 24.06 2.48 -23.78
CA GLY A 94 24.00 1.03 -23.92
C GLY A 94 23.76 0.26 -22.61
N LEU A 95 23.98 0.89 -21.46
CA LEU A 95 23.81 0.36 -20.10
C LEU A 95 22.50 0.81 -19.47
N LYS A 96 22.09 2.02 -19.79
CA LYS A 96 20.88 2.66 -19.27
C LYS A 96 19.66 1.76 -19.44
N ASP A 97 19.47 1.18 -20.62
CA ASP A 97 18.32 0.30 -20.88
C ASP A 97 18.29 -0.95 -19.98
N LEU A 98 19.45 -1.55 -19.72
CA LEU A 98 19.56 -2.74 -18.86
C LEU A 98 19.35 -2.37 -17.38
N ILE A 99 19.89 -1.22 -16.96
CA ILE A 99 19.69 -0.68 -15.61
C ILE A 99 18.23 -0.29 -15.40
N ASP A 100 17.60 0.36 -16.38
CA ASP A 100 16.19 0.75 -16.33
C ASP A 100 15.27 -0.49 -16.29
N MET A 101 15.62 -1.55 -17.02
CA MET A 101 14.90 -2.82 -16.95
C MET A 101 15.01 -3.47 -15.56
N LEU A 102 16.21 -3.50 -14.98
CA LEU A 102 16.44 -4.00 -13.62
C LEU A 102 15.68 -3.16 -12.58
N ASN A 103 15.78 -1.84 -12.66
CA ASN A 103 15.10 -0.91 -11.77
C ASN A 103 13.58 -1.10 -11.83
N ASN A 104 13.02 -1.29 -13.02
CA ASN A 104 11.59 -1.59 -13.18
C ASN A 104 11.19 -2.92 -12.51
N LYS A 105 12.04 -3.94 -12.57
CA LYS A 105 11.78 -5.24 -11.91
C LYS A 105 11.87 -5.12 -10.39
N ILE A 106 12.88 -4.44 -9.85
CA ILE A 106 13.01 -4.15 -8.42
C ILE A 106 11.81 -3.34 -7.93
N ARG A 107 11.43 -2.28 -8.65
CA ARG A 107 10.27 -1.45 -8.32
C ARG A 107 8.98 -2.25 -8.26
N ASN A 108 8.79 -3.26 -9.12
CA ASN A 108 7.62 -4.12 -9.06
C ASN A 108 7.62 -5.01 -7.81
N VAL A 109 8.79 -5.54 -7.40
CA VAL A 109 8.94 -6.29 -6.14
C VAL A 109 8.58 -5.39 -4.95
N ASP A 110 9.15 -4.18 -4.89
CA ASP A 110 8.89 -3.23 -3.81
C ASP A 110 7.41 -2.84 -3.75
N ARG A 111 6.78 -2.62 -4.91
CA ARG A 111 5.35 -2.31 -5.01
C ARG A 111 4.48 -3.45 -4.49
N ILE A 112 4.80 -4.71 -4.80
CA ILE A 112 4.06 -5.88 -4.28
C ILE A 112 4.20 -5.95 -2.76
N ILE A 113 5.42 -5.80 -2.23
CA ILE A 113 5.68 -5.80 -0.78
C ILE A 113 4.88 -4.68 -0.11
N PHE A 114 5.03 -3.45 -0.59
CA PHE A 114 4.34 -2.28 -0.07
C PHE A 114 2.82 -2.47 -0.05
N LEU A 115 2.19 -2.79 -1.18
CA LEU A 115 0.74 -2.98 -1.28
C LEU A 115 0.24 -4.09 -0.35
N SER A 116 1.01 -5.18 -0.23
CA SER A 116 0.63 -6.29 0.65
C SER A 116 0.67 -5.92 2.13
N GLN A 117 1.66 -5.11 2.54
CA GLN A 117 1.80 -4.69 3.92
C GLN A 117 0.78 -3.60 4.28
N GLU A 118 0.53 -2.68 3.34
CA GLU A 118 -0.48 -1.64 3.49
C GLU A 118 -1.88 -2.26 3.66
N LEU A 119 -2.23 -3.25 2.83
CA LEU A 119 -3.50 -3.97 2.94
C LEU A 119 -3.66 -4.69 4.29
N LYS A 120 -2.59 -5.35 4.79
CA LYS A 120 -2.63 -6.02 6.10
C LYS A 120 -2.87 -5.00 7.21
N ASN A 121 -2.09 -3.93 7.23
CA ASN A 121 -2.16 -2.90 8.27
C ASN A 121 -3.50 -2.17 8.26
N ALA A 122 -3.93 -1.71 7.09
CA ALA A 122 -5.15 -0.94 6.95
C ALA A 122 -6.42 -1.77 7.17
N THR A 123 -6.39 -3.10 6.95
CA THR A 123 -7.50 -3.98 7.35
C THR A 123 -7.62 -4.09 8.86
N ILE A 124 -6.50 -4.24 9.57
CA ILE A 124 -6.48 -4.26 11.04
C ILE A 124 -6.96 -2.91 11.59
N GLN A 125 -6.48 -1.81 11.00
CA GLN A 125 -6.87 -0.46 11.38
C GLN A 125 -8.38 -0.23 11.19
N SER A 126 -8.94 -0.57 10.02
CA SER A 126 -10.38 -0.47 9.76
C SER A 126 -11.21 -1.30 10.76
N SER A 127 -10.73 -2.49 11.14
CA SER A 127 -11.39 -3.29 12.18
C SER A 127 -11.41 -2.57 13.53
N ASN A 128 -10.29 -1.96 13.92
CA ASN A 128 -10.18 -1.21 15.17
C ASN A 128 -11.03 0.07 15.16
N GLU A 129 -11.05 0.80 14.05
CA GLU A 129 -11.89 1.99 13.86
C GLU A 129 -13.38 1.65 13.98
N ASN A 130 -13.82 0.53 13.39
CA ASN A 130 -15.20 0.05 13.52
C ASN A 130 -15.53 -0.33 14.97
N LYS A 131 -14.65 -1.06 15.68
CA LYS A 131 -14.85 -1.40 17.10
C LYS A 131 -14.92 -0.16 17.99
N LEU A 132 -14.03 0.80 17.78
CA LEU A 132 -14.02 2.07 18.49
C LEU A 132 -15.33 2.82 18.27
N SER A 133 -15.81 2.90 17.03
CA SER A 133 -17.08 3.55 16.68
C SER A 133 -18.27 2.93 17.41
N VAL A 134 -18.31 1.60 17.54
CA VAL A 134 -19.35 0.89 18.31
C VAL A 134 -19.29 1.25 19.79
N ILE A 135 -18.09 1.29 20.38
CA ILE A 135 -17.91 1.67 21.79
C ILE A 135 -18.38 3.12 22.02
N LEU A 136 -18.03 4.04 21.13
CA LEU A 136 -18.42 5.44 21.22
C LEU A 136 -19.94 5.62 21.10
N LEU A 137 -20.60 4.89 20.19
CA LEU A 137 -22.06 4.90 20.08
C LEU A 137 -22.75 4.29 21.30
N PHE A 138 -22.20 3.22 21.87
CA PHE A 138 -22.71 2.62 23.09
C PHE A 138 -22.61 3.59 24.27
N LEU A 139 -21.46 4.26 24.44
CA LEU A 139 -21.28 5.30 25.46
C LEU A 139 -22.25 6.47 25.25
N SER A 140 -22.42 6.92 23.99
CA SER A 140 -23.39 7.96 23.64
C SER A 140 -24.82 7.57 24.08
N ALA A 141 -25.25 6.34 23.79
CA ALA A 141 -26.56 5.83 24.21
C ALA A 141 -26.69 5.72 25.74
N LEU A 142 -25.63 5.26 26.43
CA LEU A 142 -25.61 5.18 27.89
C LEU A 142 -25.75 6.55 28.55
N PHE A 143 -24.99 7.55 28.10
CA PHE A 143 -25.08 8.91 28.63
C PHE A 143 -26.44 9.55 28.34
N LEU A 144 -27.08 9.20 27.23
CA LEU A 144 -28.44 9.64 26.94
C LEU A 144 -29.46 9.05 27.93
N LEU A 145 -29.35 7.76 28.25
CA LEU A 145 -30.19 7.12 29.27
C LEU A 145 -30.02 7.77 30.65
N LEU A 146 -28.80 8.21 30.96
CA LEU A 146 -28.48 8.95 32.19
C LEU A 146 -28.80 10.46 32.10
N ASN A 147 -29.44 10.92 31.02
CA ASN A 147 -29.88 12.29 30.78
C ASN A 147 -28.73 13.33 30.63
N PHE A 148 -27.51 12.88 30.34
CA PHE A 148 -26.35 13.74 30.05
C PHE A 148 -26.22 14.02 28.55
N ILE A 149 -27.12 14.86 28.02
CA ILE A 149 -27.27 15.11 26.57
C ILE A 149 -25.99 15.65 25.91
N ASN A 150 -25.31 16.63 26.53
CA ASN A 150 -24.10 17.23 25.95
C ASN A 150 -22.95 16.23 25.83
N ILE A 151 -22.81 15.34 26.82
CA ILE A 151 -21.78 14.30 26.82
C ILE A 151 -22.11 13.25 25.75
N ALA A 152 -23.38 12.83 25.66
CA ALA A 152 -23.84 11.93 24.60
C ALA A 152 -23.57 12.48 23.19
N PHE A 153 -23.75 13.80 23.00
CA PHE A 153 -23.47 14.49 21.73
C PHE A 153 -21.98 14.40 21.35
N ILE A 154 -21.06 14.64 22.30
CA ILE A 154 -19.61 14.55 22.05
C ILE A 154 -19.22 13.15 21.60
N PHE A 155 -19.69 12.10 22.30
CA PHE A 155 -19.39 10.71 21.93
C PHE A 155 -19.97 10.33 20.56
N SER A 156 -21.17 10.83 20.22
CA SER A 156 -21.79 10.62 18.91
C SER A 156 -20.99 11.29 17.78
N GLY A 157 -20.55 12.54 17.98
CA GLY A 157 -19.70 13.26 17.02
C GLY A 157 -18.34 12.58 16.81
N LEU A 158 -17.73 12.08 17.89
CA LEU A 158 -16.49 11.28 17.78
C LEU A 158 -16.71 9.98 17.00
N ALA A 159 -17.82 9.28 17.25
CA ALA A 159 -18.18 8.08 16.50
C ALA A 159 -18.37 8.38 15.00
N LEU A 160 -19.01 9.51 14.67
CA LEU A 160 -19.18 9.94 13.29
C LEU A 160 -17.83 10.19 12.60
N GLY A 161 -16.89 10.86 13.28
CA GLY A 161 -15.54 11.08 12.77
C GLY A 161 -14.78 9.78 12.51
N THR A 162 -14.83 8.83 13.45
CA THR A 162 -14.14 7.54 13.31
C THR A 162 -14.74 6.68 12.19
N LEU A 163 -16.05 6.77 11.98
CA LEU A 163 -16.73 6.08 10.89
C LEU A 163 -16.36 6.63 9.51
N ILE A 164 -16.26 7.95 9.37
CA ILE A 164 -15.81 8.57 8.11
C ILE A 164 -14.39 8.10 7.78
N ILE A 165 -13.48 8.09 8.77
CA ILE A 165 -12.12 7.59 8.59
C ILE A 165 -12.14 6.12 8.16
N SER A 166 -12.91 5.27 8.84
CA SER A 166 -13.04 3.85 8.49
C SER A 166 -13.53 3.61 7.06
N ILE A 167 -14.49 4.41 6.60
CA ILE A 167 -14.99 4.33 5.22
C ILE A 167 -13.87 4.69 4.24
N VAL A 168 -13.16 5.80 4.47
CA VAL A 168 -12.04 6.23 3.61
C VAL A 168 -10.94 5.16 3.58
N THR A 169 -10.53 4.65 4.73
CA THR A 169 -9.55 3.57 4.85
C THR A 169 -10.00 2.33 4.08
N SER A 170 -11.28 1.95 4.21
CA SER A 170 -11.83 0.78 3.49
C SER A 170 -11.86 0.98 1.97
N LEU A 171 -12.17 2.18 1.49
CA LEU A 171 -12.14 2.51 0.06
C LEU A 171 -10.71 2.45 -0.50
N ASN A 172 -9.74 2.99 0.23
CA ASN A 172 -8.33 2.88 -0.13
C ASN A 172 -7.87 1.42 -0.15
N ASN A 173 -8.31 0.59 0.81
CA ASN A 173 -8.03 -0.85 0.80
C ASN A 173 -8.60 -1.54 -0.44
N ILE A 174 -9.80 -1.20 -0.89
CA ILE A 174 -10.35 -1.74 -2.14
C ILE A 174 -9.47 -1.36 -3.33
N LYS A 175 -8.96 -0.12 -3.38
CA LYS A 175 -8.06 0.34 -4.44
C LYS A 175 -6.73 -0.43 -4.41
N HIS A 176 -6.09 -0.53 -3.26
CA HIS A 176 -4.83 -1.28 -3.11
C HIS A 176 -4.99 -2.77 -3.39
N ALA A 177 -6.12 -3.37 -3.02
CA ALA A 177 -6.43 -4.77 -3.30
C ALA A 177 -6.56 -5.03 -4.81
N LYS A 178 -7.23 -4.13 -5.54
CA LYS A 178 -7.32 -4.20 -7.01
C LYS A 178 -5.94 -4.04 -7.66
N GLU A 179 -5.14 -3.10 -7.18
CA GLU A 179 -3.80 -2.85 -7.71
C GLU A 179 -2.87 -4.06 -7.47
N LEU A 180 -2.90 -4.63 -6.27
CA LEU A 180 -2.15 -5.84 -5.94
C LEU A 180 -2.60 -7.01 -6.82
N ALA A 181 -3.91 -7.18 -7.03
CA ALA A 181 -4.43 -8.23 -7.92
C ALA A 181 -3.87 -8.10 -9.34
N LEU A 182 -3.88 -6.88 -9.92
CA LEU A 182 -3.39 -6.62 -11.26
C LEU A 182 -1.89 -6.90 -11.40
N VAL A 183 -1.09 -6.44 -10.43
CA VAL A 183 0.36 -6.67 -10.45
C VAL A 183 0.67 -8.15 -10.26
N SER A 184 0.00 -8.83 -9.34
CA SER A 184 0.18 -10.26 -9.07
C SER A 184 -0.23 -11.14 -10.25
N PHE A 185 -1.32 -10.80 -10.95
CA PHE A 185 -1.81 -11.55 -12.10
C PHE A 185 -0.77 -11.63 -13.22
N LYS A 186 -0.01 -10.54 -13.45
CA LYS A 186 1.10 -10.51 -14.42
C LYS A 186 2.18 -11.57 -14.17
N TYR A 187 2.33 -12.02 -12.91
CA TYR A 187 3.29 -13.06 -12.53
C TYR A 187 2.67 -14.46 -12.46
N LEU A 188 1.33 -14.56 -12.43
CA LEU A 188 0.61 -15.83 -12.41
C LEU A 188 0.29 -16.35 -13.82
N GLU A 189 0.18 -15.46 -14.82
CA GLU A 189 -0.05 -15.83 -16.23
C GLU A 189 1.23 -16.16 -17.02
N LYS A 190 2.42 -15.87 -16.47
CA LYS A 190 3.66 -16.27 -17.15
C LYS A 190 3.89 -17.77 -16.95
N PRO A 191 3.97 -18.56 -18.04
CA PRO A 191 4.23 -19.99 -17.98
C PRO A 191 5.59 -20.32 -17.37
#